data_AF-A0A7C1C8M6-F1
#
_entry.id   AF-A0A7C1C8M6-F1
#
_cell.length_a   1.000
_cell.length_b   1.000
_cell.length_c   1.000
_cell.angle_alpha   90.00
_cell.angle_beta   90.00
_cell.angle_gamma   90.00
#
_symmetry.space_group_name_H-M   'P 1'
#
loop_
_entity.id
_entity.type
_entity.pdbx_description
1 polymer ?
#
loop_
_entity_poly.entity_id
_entity_poly.type
_entity_poly.pdbx_seq_one_letter_code
_entity_poly.pdbx_strand_id
1 'polypeptide(L)'
;LFFKEDIIPANADKPVFYVAPVISLMAALSSLAVIPFFEGFAISNINIGLLFILAMSSLGSYGIILAGWSSDSKYAFLGGLRSSAQVISYEVALGLSLVGVMILSGSLNMTDIVHAQAAYPAGMFVIPQILGFFVFVVAAFAETNRTPFDLPECETELVAGYFVEYSGMRFALFYAAEYIGMIIMGSIAVVCFMGGWTIPSFATAALPFLKHVPGVVWFALKLYLTIFFYYWVRATVPRYRYDQLMAIGWKVLIPLALLNIVITGIIKMFV
;
A
#
# COMPACT_ATOMS: atom_id res chain seq x y z
N LEU A 1 -1.27 8.46 -24.50
CA LEU A 1 -0.53 7.20 -24.33
C LEU A 1 -1.03 6.12 -25.28
N PHE A 2 -2.34 5.83 -25.33
CA PHE A 2 -2.92 4.80 -26.22
C PHE A 2 -2.63 4.96 -27.72
N PHE A 3 -2.58 6.18 -28.25
CA PHE A 3 -2.30 6.44 -29.67
C PHE A 3 -0.81 6.55 -30.01
N LYS A 4 0.08 6.43 -29.00
CA LYS A 4 1.52 6.53 -29.21
C LYS A 4 2.05 5.18 -29.68
N GLU A 5 2.95 5.21 -30.65
CA GLU A 5 3.65 4.02 -31.12
C GLU A 5 4.36 3.30 -29.97
N ASP A 6 4.23 1.98 -29.95
CA ASP A 6 4.73 1.14 -28.88
C ASP A 6 6.06 0.49 -29.31
N ILE A 7 7.15 1.14 -28.93
CA ILE A 7 8.53 0.76 -29.28
C ILE A 7 9.02 -0.35 -28.34
N ILE A 8 9.72 -1.34 -28.91
CA ILE A 8 10.35 -2.45 -28.18
C ILE A 8 11.83 -2.48 -28.50
N PRO A 9 12.71 -2.56 -27.49
CA PRO A 9 14.14 -2.73 -27.73
C PRO A 9 14.42 -4.02 -28.51
N ALA A 10 15.38 -3.99 -29.44
CA ALA A 10 15.66 -5.12 -30.32
C ALA A 10 16.14 -6.38 -29.56
N ASN A 11 16.89 -6.18 -28.47
CA ASN A 11 17.46 -7.25 -27.65
C ASN A 11 16.61 -7.61 -26.42
N ALA A 12 15.46 -6.95 -26.21
CA ALA A 12 14.60 -7.22 -25.08
C ALA A 12 13.98 -8.63 -25.16
N ASP A 13 13.79 -9.25 -23.99
CA ASP A 13 13.04 -10.50 -23.89
C ASP A 13 11.54 -10.22 -24.05
N LYS A 14 11.06 -10.30 -25.30
CA LYS A 14 9.70 -9.93 -25.72
C LYS A 14 8.59 -10.53 -24.85
N PRO A 15 8.49 -11.86 -24.62
CA PRO A 15 7.41 -12.42 -23.81
C PRO A 15 7.36 -11.83 -22.39
N VAL A 16 8.52 -11.71 -21.72
CA VAL A 16 8.58 -11.15 -20.37
C VAL A 16 8.25 -9.66 -20.38
N PHE A 17 8.72 -8.92 -21.38
CA PHE A 17 8.46 -7.49 -21.56
C PHE A 17 6.97 -7.18 -21.75
N TYR A 18 6.20 -8.05 -22.41
CA TYR A 18 4.75 -7.87 -22.53
C TYR A 18 3.99 -8.21 -21.24
N VAL A 19 4.42 -9.26 -20.54
CA VAL A 19 3.69 -9.79 -19.38
C VAL A 19 3.96 -8.99 -18.10
N ALA A 20 5.17 -8.42 -17.95
CA ALA A 20 5.56 -7.71 -16.74
C ALA A 20 4.59 -6.57 -16.31
N PRO A 21 4.17 -5.63 -17.19
CA PRO A 21 3.19 -4.60 -16.82
C PRO A 21 1.82 -5.17 -16.48
N VAL A 22 1.43 -6.26 -17.14
CA VAL A 22 0.14 -6.94 -16.90
C VAL A 22 0.13 -7.59 -15.52
N ILE A 23 1.23 -8.22 -15.09
CA ILE A 23 1.35 -8.79 -13.74
C ILE A 23 1.12 -7.72 -12.68
N SER A 24 1.84 -6.58 -12.77
CA SER A 24 1.69 -5.51 -11.78
C SER A 24 0.28 -4.94 -11.74
N LEU A 25 -0.35 -4.72 -12.89
CA LEU A 25 -1.72 -4.19 -12.94
C LEU A 25 -2.74 -5.20 -12.43
N MET A 26 -2.67 -6.46 -12.86
CA MET A 26 -3.60 -7.51 -12.45
C MET A 26 -3.48 -7.78 -10.95
N ALA A 27 -2.27 -7.73 -10.41
CA ALA A 27 -2.04 -7.85 -8.98
C ALA A 27 -2.74 -6.74 -8.19
N ALA A 28 -2.57 -5.48 -8.61
CA ALA A 28 -3.24 -4.35 -8.00
C ALA A 28 -4.77 -4.45 -8.12
N LEU A 29 -5.31 -4.70 -9.31
CA LEU A 29 -6.75 -4.81 -9.52
C LEU A 29 -7.39 -5.95 -8.70
N SER A 30 -6.70 -7.08 -8.56
CA SER A 30 -7.20 -8.21 -7.78
C SER A 30 -7.35 -7.87 -6.29
N SER A 31 -6.47 -7.03 -5.74
CA SER A 31 -6.55 -6.59 -4.34
C SER A 31 -7.81 -5.78 -4.03
N LEU A 32 -8.43 -5.13 -5.03
CA LEU A 32 -9.69 -4.40 -4.85
C LEU A 32 -10.87 -5.32 -4.55
N ALA A 33 -10.80 -6.61 -4.90
CA ALA A 33 -11.90 -7.55 -4.70
C ALA A 33 -12.25 -7.75 -3.21
N VAL A 34 -11.26 -7.57 -2.32
CA VAL A 34 -11.37 -7.91 -0.90
C VAL A 34 -11.64 -6.67 -0.04
N ILE A 35 -11.48 -5.46 -0.59
CA ILE A 35 -11.68 -4.22 0.15
C ILE A 35 -13.18 -3.95 0.32
N PRO A 36 -13.66 -3.85 1.57
CA PRO A 36 -15.05 -3.53 1.84
C PRO A 36 -15.28 -2.01 1.82
N PHE A 37 -16.15 -1.54 0.92
CA PHE A 37 -16.44 -0.10 0.76
C PHE A 37 -17.57 0.38 1.67
N PHE A 38 -18.53 -0.48 1.96
CA PHE A 38 -19.65 -0.23 2.86
C PHE A 38 -20.17 -1.53 3.45
N GLU A 39 -21.04 -1.42 4.45
CA GLU A 39 -21.63 -2.57 5.14
C GLU A 39 -22.35 -3.50 4.15
N GLY A 40 -21.95 -4.78 4.14
CA GLY A 40 -22.51 -5.80 3.25
C GLY A 40 -21.96 -5.78 1.82
N PHE A 41 -21.00 -4.92 1.49
CA PHE A 41 -20.39 -4.87 0.15
C PHE A 41 -18.88 -5.00 0.19
N ALA A 42 -18.45 -6.24 -0.02
CA ALA A 42 -17.14 -6.62 -0.53
C ALA A 42 -17.39 -7.54 -1.73
N ILE A 43 -16.62 -7.38 -2.83
CA ILE A 43 -16.79 -8.20 -4.03
C ILE A 43 -16.57 -9.68 -3.67
N SER A 44 -15.55 -9.95 -2.85
CA SER A 44 -15.28 -11.26 -2.30
C SER A 44 -14.95 -11.14 -0.81
N ASN A 45 -15.87 -11.60 0.03
CA ASN A 45 -15.68 -11.63 1.47
C ASN A 45 -14.95 -12.93 1.88
N ILE A 46 -13.62 -12.86 1.94
CA ILE A 46 -12.76 -13.99 2.30
C ILE A 46 -12.22 -13.86 3.72
N ASN A 47 -12.11 -14.99 4.42
CA ASN A 47 -11.60 -15.04 5.79
C ASN A 47 -10.15 -14.55 5.93
N ILE A 48 -9.33 -14.71 4.88
CA ILE A 48 -7.91 -14.36 4.86
C ILE A 48 -7.65 -13.07 4.07
N GLY A 49 -8.57 -12.11 4.14
CA GLY A 49 -8.57 -10.94 3.27
C GLY A 49 -7.30 -10.09 3.32
N LEU A 50 -6.81 -9.83 4.54
CA LEU A 50 -5.59 -9.04 4.71
C LEU A 50 -4.35 -9.77 4.17
N LEU A 51 -4.24 -11.09 4.38
CA LEU A 51 -3.15 -11.91 3.84
C LEU A 51 -3.18 -11.98 2.32
N PHE A 52 -4.38 -12.02 1.72
CA PHE A 52 -4.54 -11.99 0.27
C PHE A 52 -3.98 -10.70 -0.33
N ILE A 53 -4.28 -9.55 0.27
CA ILE A 53 -3.76 -8.26 -0.23
C ILE A 53 -2.24 -8.20 -0.12
N LEU A 54 -1.66 -8.69 0.98
CA LEU A 54 -0.20 -8.79 1.11
C LEU A 54 0.41 -9.68 0.02
N ALA A 55 -0.16 -10.86 -0.22
CA ALA A 55 0.31 -11.77 -1.27
C ALA A 55 0.20 -11.16 -2.68
N MET A 56 -0.86 -10.39 -2.94
CA MET A 56 -0.99 -9.67 -4.21
C MET A 56 0.00 -8.51 -4.32
N SER A 57 0.36 -7.83 -3.24
CA SER A 57 1.45 -6.83 -3.22
C SER A 57 2.78 -7.47 -3.60
N SER A 58 3.12 -8.62 -3.01
CA SER A 58 4.33 -9.37 -3.36
C SER A 58 4.34 -9.77 -4.84
N LEU A 59 3.19 -10.22 -5.36
CA LEU A 59 3.02 -10.55 -6.79
C LEU A 59 3.22 -9.33 -7.71
N GLY A 60 2.76 -8.15 -7.29
CA GLY A 60 2.97 -6.89 -8.02
C GLY A 60 4.44 -6.52 -8.16
N SER A 61 5.25 -6.80 -7.12
CA SER A 61 6.69 -6.55 -7.11
C SER A 61 7.46 -7.36 -8.16
N TYR A 62 7.01 -8.60 -8.45
CA TYR A 62 7.59 -9.42 -9.52
C TYR A 62 7.45 -8.75 -10.89
N GLY A 63 6.36 -8.03 -11.15
CA GLY A 63 6.20 -7.29 -12.40
C GLY A 63 7.28 -6.22 -12.56
N ILE A 64 7.69 -5.55 -11.48
CA ILE A 64 8.77 -4.54 -11.50
C ILE A 64 10.14 -5.21 -11.75
N ILE A 65 10.41 -6.35 -11.10
CA ILE A 65 11.65 -7.14 -11.30
C ILE A 65 11.78 -7.57 -12.76
N LEU A 66 10.72 -8.19 -13.28
CA LEU A 66 10.69 -8.73 -14.64
C LEU A 66 10.76 -7.61 -15.68
N ALA A 67 10.21 -6.43 -15.40
CA ALA A 67 10.33 -5.26 -16.26
C ALA A 67 11.78 -4.80 -16.40
N GLY A 68 12.49 -4.68 -15.28
CA GLY A 68 13.91 -4.29 -15.28
C GLY A 68 14.80 -5.31 -15.97
N TRP A 69 14.52 -6.61 -15.84
CA TRP A 69 15.27 -7.68 -16.49
C TRP A 69 15.00 -7.78 -18.00
N SER A 70 13.74 -7.74 -18.41
CA SER A 70 13.34 -7.90 -19.82
C SER A 70 13.76 -6.75 -20.73
N SER A 71 14.07 -5.58 -20.17
CA SER A 71 14.42 -4.37 -20.91
C SER A 71 15.82 -4.38 -21.54
N ASP A 72 16.68 -5.36 -21.20
CA ASP A 72 18.06 -5.50 -21.69
C ASP A 72 18.89 -4.18 -21.69
N SER A 73 18.69 -3.37 -20.65
CA SER A 73 19.38 -2.09 -20.44
C SER A 73 19.99 -2.06 -19.05
N LYS A 74 21.28 -1.69 -18.96
CA LYS A 74 22.03 -1.69 -17.69
C LYS A 74 21.36 -0.82 -16.62
N TYR A 75 20.81 0.33 -17.02
CA TYR A 75 20.14 1.25 -16.09
C TYR A 75 18.77 0.72 -15.63
N ALA A 76 17.98 0.16 -16.57
CA ALA A 76 16.69 -0.44 -16.24
C ALA A 76 16.84 -1.64 -15.29
N PHE A 77 17.88 -2.47 -15.51
CA PHE A 77 18.19 -3.60 -14.65
C PHE A 77 18.59 -3.16 -13.23
N LEU A 78 19.47 -2.15 -13.11
CA LEU A 78 19.85 -1.59 -11.80
C LEU A 78 18.67 -0.93 -11.08
N GLY A 79 17.78 -0.24 -11.82
CA GLY A 79 16.56 0.33 -11.27
C GLY A 79 15.59 -0.73 -10.77
N GLY A 80 15.38 -1.80 -11.55
CA GLY A 80 14.60 -2.97 -11.15
C GLY A 80 15.14 -3.60 -9.87
N LEU A 81 16.44 -3.91 -9.80
CA LEU A 81 17.06 -4.51 -8.61
C LEU A 81 16.90 -3.65 -7.35
N ARG A 82 17.10 -2.33 -7.46
CA ARG A 82 16.93 -1.40 -6.33
C ARG A 82 15.47 -1.32 -5.88
N SER A 83 14.53 -1.23 -6.81
CA SER A 83 13.10 -1.25 -6.49
C SER A 83 12.67 -2.53 -5.79
N SER A 84 13.23 -3.66 -6.21
CA SER A 84 12.89 -4.96 -5.68
C SER A 84 13.37 -5.11 -4.25
N ALA A 85 14.62 -4.72 -3.99
CA ALA A 85 15.17 -4.71 -2.64
C ALA A 85 14.39 -3.76 -1.70
N GLN A 86 13.91 -2.63 -2.22
CA GLN A 86 13.06 -1.70 -1.48
C GLN A 86 11.71 -2.32 -1.13
N VAL A 87 10.96 -2.76 -2.13
CA VAL A 87 9.63 -3.35 -1.95
C VAL A 87 9.69 -4.51 -0.96
N ILE A 88 10.61 -5.47 -1.15
CA ILE A 88 10.77 -6.62 -0.24
C ILE A 88 11.07 -6.17 1.20
N SER A 89 11.95 -5.18 1.39
CA SER A 89 12.33 -4.73 2.74
C SER A 89 11.16 -4.07 3.47
N TYR A 90 10.34 -3.31 2.75
CA TYR A 90 9.22 -2.57 3.33
C TYR A 90 7.93 -3.39 3.43
N GLU A 91 7.79 -4.43 2.63
CA GLU A 91 6.70 -5.40 2.74
C GLU A 91 6.72 -6.12 4.09
N VAL A 92 7.91 -6.49 4.58
CA VAL A 92 8.05 -7.08 5.93
C VAL A 92 7.59 -6.10 7.01
N ALA A 93 8.01 -4.84 6.93
CA ALA A 93 7.58 -3.81 7.87
C ALA A 93 6.06 -3.56 7.81
N LEU A 94 5.50 -3.52 6.60
CA LEU A 94 4.06 -3.37 6.36
C LEU A 94 3.28 -4.55 6.96
N GLY A 95 3.69 -5.79 6.68
CA GLY A 95 3.08 -6.99 7.25
C GLY A 95 3.08 -6.98 8.78
N LEU A 96 4.24 -6.67 9.41
CA LEU A 96 4.35 -6.58 10.86
C LEU A 96 3.48 -5.48 11.46
N SER A 97 3.34 -4.33 10.79
CA SER A 97 2.50 -3.23 11.26
C SER A 97 1.01 -3.60 11.35
N LEU A 98 0.55 -4.52 10.49
CA LEU A 98 -0.83 -5.00 10.46
C LEU A 98 -1.11 -6.07 11.53
N VAL A 99 -0.07 -6.74 12.06
CA VAL A 99 -0.24 -7.79 13.09
C VAL A 99 -0.90 -7.25 14.35
N GLY A 100 -0.58 -6.02 14.77
CA GLY A 100 -1.25 -5.39 15.91
C GLY A 100 -2.76 -5.26 15.70
N VAL A 101 -3.19 -4.90 14.49
CA VAL A 101 -4.61 -4.81 14.11
C VAL A 101 -5.28 -6.18 14.08
N MET A 102 -4.59 -7.20 13.57
CA MET A 102 -5.07 -8.59 13.54
C MET A 102 -5.27 -9.13 14.96
N ILE A 103 -4.36 -8.83 15.88
CA ILE A 103 -4.49 -9.21 17.30
C ILE A 103 -5.70 -8.53 17.92
N LEU A 104 -5.92 -7.23 17.71
CA LEU A 104 -7.05 -6.52 18.30
C LEU A 104 -8.40 -6.98 17.75
N SER A 105 -8.50 -7.17 16.43
CA SER A 105 -9.74 -7.59 15.77
C SER A 105 -10.06 -9.08 15.96
N GLY A 106 -9.06 -9.94 16.15
CA GLY A 106 -9.26 -11.39 16.25
C GLY A 106 -9.67 -12.07 14.95
N SER A 107 -9.64 -11.35 13.82
CA SER A 107 -9.97 -11.85 12.48
C SER A 107 -9.00 -11.29 11.45
N LEU A 108 -8.84 -12.02 10.34
CA LEU A 108 -8.08 -11.58 9.16
C LEU A 108 -9.01 -11.03 8.07
N ASN A 109 -10.32 -11.12 8.29
CA ASN A 109 -11.34 -10.63 7.40
C ASN A 109 -11.47 -9.10 7.54
N MET A 110 -11.39 -8.40 6.41
CA MET A 110 -11.47 -6.94 6.36
C MET A 110 -12.80 -6.39 6.88
N THR A 111 -13.90 -7.13 6.69
CA THR A 111 -15.22 -6.71 7.17
C THR A 111 -15.29 -6.79 8.69
N ASP A 112 -14.81 -7.90 9.26
CA ASP A 112 -14.79 -8.12 10.71
C ASP A 112 -13.86 -7.13 11.42
N ILE A 113 -12.73 -6.75 10.79
CA ILE A 113 -11.83 -5.72 11.31
C ILE A 113 -12.58 -4.39 11.50
N VAL A 114 -13.42 -3.98 10.55
CA VAL A 114 -14.20 -2.74 10.65
C VAL A 114 -15.27 -2.85 11.74
N HIS A 115 -15.93 -4.00 11.87
CA HIS A 115 -16.90 -4.21 12.95
C HIS A 115 -16.23 -4.21 14.34
N ALA A 116 -15.05 -4.80 14.47
CA ALA A 116 -14.26 -4.77 15.70
C ALA A 116 -13.84 -3.34 16.08
N GLN A 117 -13.55 -2.49 15.09
CA GLN A 117 -13.28 -1.06 15.33
C GLN A 117 -14.52 -0.31 15.80
N ALA A 118 -15.69 -0.60 15.24
CA ALA A 118 -16.95 0.03 15.66
C ALA A 118 -17.34 -0.30 17.10
N ALA A 119 -17.02 -1.51 17.55
CA ALA A 119 -17.22 -1.94 18.94
C ALA A 119 -16.23 -1.31 19.92
N TYR A 120 -15.09 -0.81 19.44
CA TYR A 120 -14.08 -0.18 20.28
C TYR A 120 -14.53 1.20 20.77
N PRO A 121 -14.29 1.60 22.03
CA PRO A 121 -14.78 2.86 22.59
C PRO A 121 -14.43 4.11 21.78
N ALA A 122 -13.26 4.13 21.12
CA ALA A 122 -12.82 5.23 20.28
C ALA A 122 -13.26 5.14 18.80
N GLY A 123 -13.84 4.01 18.36
CA GLY A 123 -14.26 3.78 16.97
C GLY A 123 -13.13 3.67 15.95
N MET A 124 -11.86 3.68 16.38
CA MET A 124 -10.67 3.66 15.51
C MET A 124 -9.51 2.94 16.19
N PHE A 125 -8.70 2.22 15.41
CA PHE A 125 -7.48 1.58 15.88
C PHE A 125 -6.23 2.48 15.78
N VAL A 126 -6.32 3.65 15.14
CA VAL A 126 -5.19 4.62 15.11
C VAL A 126 -4.66 4.93 16.51
N ILE A 127 -5.55 5.11 17.49
CA ILE A 127 -5.19 5.51 18.86
C ILE A 127 -4.44 4.39 19.61
N PRO A 128 -4.99 3.16 19.73
CA PRO A 128 -4.27 2.07 20.40
C PRO A 128 -3.04 1.59 19.61
N GLN A 129 -3.04 1.73 18.28
CA GLN A 129 -1.97 1.27 17.39
C GLN A 129 -1.18 2.44 16.77
N ILE A 130 -0.84 3.49 17.54
CA ILE A 130 -0.18 4.66 16.96
C ILE A 130 1.20 4.33 16.36
N LEU A 131 1.95 3.44 17.01
CA LEU A 131 3.24 2.97 16.50
C LEU A 131 3.06 2.09 15.26
N GLY A 132 2.08 1.17 15.29
CA GLY A 132 1.72 0.36 14.13
C GLY A 132 1.27 1.20 12.93
N PHE A 133 0.43 2.21 13.17
CA PHE A 133 -0.02 3.14 12.14
C PHE A 133 1.13 3.94 11.55
N PHE A 134 2.05 4.43 12.38
CA PHE A 134 3.24 5.14 11.90
C PHE A 134 4.10 4.23 11.01
N VAL A 135 4.37 3.00 11.43
CA VAL A 135 5.13 2.05 10.61
C VAL A 135 4.39 1.73 9.32
N PHE A 136 3.07 1.50 9.38
CA PHE A 136 2.23 1.23 8.21
C PHE A 136 2.31 2.38 7.20
N VAL A 137 2.12 3.62 7.64
CA VAL A 137 2.16 4.80 6.77
C VAL A 137 3.51 4.91 6.08
N VAL A 138 4.62 4.85 6.84
CA VAL A 138 5.97 4.96 6.24
C VAL A 138 6.23 3.82 5.25
N ALA A 139 5.83 2.58 5.60
CA ALA A 139 6.00 1.44 4.71
C ALA A 139 5.12 1.52 3.46
N ALA A 140 3.90 2.02 3.57
CA ALA A 140 2.98 2.21 2.45
C ALA A 140 3.48 3.27 1.45
N PHE A 141 4.18 4.32 1.91
CA PHE A 141 4.86 5.25 0.99
C PHE A 141 6.03 4.57 0.25
N ALA A 142 6.80 3.75 0.95
CA ALA A 142 7.95 3.06 0.37
C ALA A 142 7.53 1.97 -0.64
N GLU A 143 6.45 1.23 -0.36
CA GLU A 143 5.90 0.21 -1.24
C GLU A 143 5.38 0.81 -2.56
N THR A 144 4.72 1.96 -2.48
CA THR A 144 4.13 2.62 -3.66
C THR A 144 5.14 3.44 -4.47
N ASN A 145 6.43 3.40 -4.11
CA ASN A 145 7.52 4.12 -4.77
C ASN A 145 7.23 5.62 -4.96
N ARG A 146 6.54 6.25 -4.00
CA ARG A 146 6.22 7.68 -4.10
C ARG A 146 7.16 8.52 -3.27
N THR A 147 7.46 9.73 -3.79
CA THR A 147 8.24 10.75 -3.09
C THR A 147 7.65 10.95 -1.69
N PRO A 148 8.46 10.80 -0.63
CA PRO A 148 9.91 10.96 -0.57
C PRO A 148 10.75 9.69 -0.83
N PHE A 149 10.12 8.53 -1.06
CA PHE A 149 10.74 7.21 -1.26
C PHE A 149 10.70 6.71 -2.70
N ASP A 150 10.74 7.65 -3.63
CA ASP A 150 10.77 7.43 -5.08
C ASP A 150 12.23 7.32 -5.57
N LEU A 151 12.88 6.24 -5.15
CA LEU A 151 14.24 5.90 -5.56
C LEU A 151 14.30 5.03 -6.82
N PRO A 152 13.32 4.16 -7.10
CA PRO A 152 13.27 3.41 -8.34
C PRO A 152 13.08 4.26 -9.58
N GLU A 153 12.29 5.35 -9.53
CA GLU A 153 12.06 6.23 -10.68
C GLU A 153 13.06 7.39 -10.76
N CYS A 154 14.06 7.41 -9.87
CA CYS A 154 14.93 8.57 -9.65
C CYS A 154 15.68 8.99 -10.93
N GLU A 155 15.18 10.06 -11.55
CA GLU A 155 15.68 10.64 -12.81
C GLU A 155 17.17 10.99 -12.76
N THR A 156 17.67 11.40 -11.58
CA THR A 156 19.06 11.84 -11.41
C THR A 156 20.07 10.71 -11.38
N GLU A 157 19.64 9.48 -11.05
CA GLU A 157 20.53 8.32 -10.93
C GLU A 157 20.26 7.25 -11.99
N LEU A 158 19.02 7.13 -12.45
CA LEU A 158 18.56 6.01 -13.28
C LEU A 158 17.76 6.45 -14.52
N VAL A 159 17.74 7.76 -14.84
CA VAL A 159 17.01 8.38 -15.97
C VAL A 159 15.48 8.26 -15.86
N ALA A 160 14.94 7.05 -15.71
CA ALA A 160 13.53 6.75 -15.43
C ALA A 160 13.31 5.35 -14.82
N GLY A 161 14.33 4.70 -14.24
CA GLY A 161 14.17 3.45 -13.51
C GLY A 161 13.87 2.22 -14.37
N TYR A 162 12.92 1.39 -13.91
CA TYR A 162 12.58 0.10 -14.52
C TYR A 162 11.66 0.21 -15.76
N PHE A 163 11.05 1.37 -16.01
CA PHE A 163 10.21 1.61 -17.19
C PHE A 163 10.89 2.48 -18.26
N VAL A 164 12.20 2.71 -18.19
CA VAL A 164 12.97 3.51 -19.18
C VAL A 164 12.69 3.09 -20.62
N GLU A 165 12.66 1.79 -20.87
CA GLU A 165 12.49 1.21 -22.21
C GLU A 165 11.02 1.01 -22.60
N TYR A 166 10.08 1.27 -21.68
CA TYR A 166 8.66 1.10 -21.90
C TYR A 166 8.05 2.36 -22.51
N SER A 167 7.22 2.17 -23.52
CA SER A 167 6.56 3.27 -24.22
C SER A 167 5.05 3.04 -24.37
N GLY A 168 4.35 4.07 -24.86
CA GLY A 168 2.94 4.02 -25.20
C GLY A 168 2.03 3.43 -24.11
N MET A 169 1.36 2.33 -24.45
CA MET A 169 0.39 1.66 -23.58
C MET A 169 1.05 0.95 -22.39
N ARG A 170 2.22 0.32 -22.58
CA ARG A 170 2.85 -0.48 -21.52
C ARG A 170 3.39 0.38 -20.38
N PHE A 171 3.91 1.56 -20.72
CA PHE A 171 4.21 2.60 -19.72
C PHE A 171 2.95 3.02 -18.93
N ALA A 172 1.83 3.21 -19.63
CA ALA A 172 0.57 3.58 -18.99
C ALA A 172 0.08 2.52 -17.99
N LEU A 173 0.32 1.23 -18.26
CA LEU A 173 -0.04 0.13 -17.37
C LEU A 173 0.74 0.17 -16.05
N PHE A 174 2.06 0.45 -16.07
CA PHE A 174 2.84 0.62 -14.85
C PHE A 174 2.35 1.81 -14.01
N TYR A 175 2.16 2.96 -14.65
CA TYR A 175 1.63 4.14 -13.96
C TYR A 175 0.25 3.86 -13.36
N ALA A 176 -0.64 3.21 -14.11
CA ALA A 176 -1.94 2.81 -13.60
C ALA A 176 -1.82 1.88 -12.39
N ALA A 177 -0.94 0.87 -12.45
CA ALA A 177 -0.70 -0.05 -11.36
C ALA A 177 -0.22 0.66 -10.08
N GLU A 178 0.71 1.62 -10.19
CA GLU A 178 1.19 2.38 -9.03
C GLU A 178 0.11 3.25 -8.40
N TYR A 179 -0.70 3.93 -9.22
CA TYR A 179 -1.81 4.76 -8.70
C TYR A 179 -2.91 3.91 -8.07
N ILE A 180 -3.23 2.77 -8.67
CA ILE A 180 -4.16 1.80 -8.06
C ILE A 180 -3.55 1.27 -6.75
N GLY A 181 -2.26 0.98 -6.72
CA GLY A 181 -1.51 0.61 -5.50
C GLY A 181 -1.62 1.65 -4.39
N MET A 182 -1.50 2.94 -4.71
CA MET A 182 -1.74 4.04 -3.75
C MET A 182 -3.16 4.02 -3.20
N ILE A 183 -4.17 3.81 -4.05
CA ILE A 183 -5.57 3.71 -3.62
C ILE A 183 -5.77 2.49 -2.71
N ILE A 184 -5.12 1.35 -3.01
CA ILE A 184 -5.19 0.13 -2.21
C ILE A 184 -4.54 0.36 -0.85
N MET A 185 -3.32 0.89 -0.80
CA MET A 185 -2.64 1.16 0.47
C MET A 185 -3.39 2.19 1.31
N GLY A 186 -3.96 3.22 0.67
CA GLY A 186 -4.87 4.15 1.32
C GLY A 186 -6.12 3.46 1.88
N SER A 187 -6.70 2.55 1.12
CA SER A 187 -7.87 1.78 1.55
C SER A 187 -7.56 0.85 2.73
N ILE A 188 -6.39 0.19 2.74
CA ILE A 188 -5.94 -0.62 3.88
C ILE A 188 -5.75 0.28 5.11
N ALA A 189 -5.19 1.47 4.97
CA ALA A 189 -5.06 2.43 6.07
C ALA A 189 -6.44 2.76 6.67
N VAL A 190 -7.41 3.04 5.80
CA VAL A 190 -8.77 3.40 6.19
C VAL A 190 -9.48 2.24 6.90
N VAL A 191 -9.38 1.03 6.35
CA VAL A 191 -10.02 -0.18 6.90
C VAL A 191 -9.33 -0.62 8.19
N CYS A 192 -8.00 -0.74 8.20
CA CYS A 192 -7.28 -1.35 9.33
C CYS A 192 -7.07 -0.40 10.51
N PHE A 193 -7.03 0.92 10.27
CA PHE A 193 -6.75 1.89 11.32
C PHE A 193 -7.87 2.90 11.55
N MET A 194 -8.47 3.45 10.49
CA MET A 194 -9.39 4.60 10.59
C MET A 194 -10.88 4.23 10.69
N GLY A 195 -11.25 2.97 10.87
CA GLY A 195 -12.65 2.59 11.07
C GLY A 195 -13.45 2.29 9.79
N GLY A 196 -12.83 2.16 8.61
CA GLY A 196 -13.55 1.83 7.38
C GLY A 196 -14.73 2.78 7.08
N TRP A 197 -15.91 2.21 6.85
CA TRP A 197 -17.18 2.94 6.66
C TRP A 197 -17.85 3.41 7.96
N THR A 198 -17.32 3.03 9.12
CA THR A 198 -17.95 3.34 10.41
C THR A 198 -17.57 4.74 10.89
N ILE A 199 -18.47 5.36 11.66
CA ILE A 199 -18.28 6.69 12.21
C ILE A 199 -17.76 6.54 13.64
N PRO A 200 -16.69 7.26 14.04
CA PRO A 200 -16.25 7.26 15.42
C PRO A 200 -17.41 7.62 16.37
N SER A 201 -17.55 6.87 17.46
CA SER A 201 -18.57 7.04 18.50
C SER A 201 -18.66 8.48 19.02
N PHE A 202 -17.52 9.16 19.15
CA PHE A 202 -17.43 10.58 19.54
C PHE A 202 -18.09 11.52 18.52
N ALA A 203 -17.94 11.26 17.21
CA ALA A 203 -18.52 12.10 16.16
C ALA A 203 -20.04 11.91 16.03
N THR A 204 -20.55 10.69 16.26
CA THR A 204 -22.00 10.45 16.30
C THR A 204 -22.68 10.98 17.56
N ALA A 205 -21.95 11.12 18.67
CA ALA A 205 -22.42 11.78 19.89
C ALA A 205 -22.48 13.31 19.75
N ALA A 206 -21.51 13.92 19.04
CA ALA A 206 -21.45 15.37 18.84
C ALA A 206 -22.48 15.87 17.81
N LEU A 207 -22.76 15.10 16.75
CA LEU A 207 -23.61 15.53 15.64
C LEU A 207 -24.50 14.35 15.15
N PRO A 208 -25.74 14.23 15.63
CA PRO A 208 -26.60 13.09 15.32
C PRO A 208 -27.02 12.99 13.84
N PHE A 209 -26.95 14.08 13.07
CA PHE A 209 -27.27 14.08 11.63
C PHE A 209 -26.24 13.31 10.78
N LEU A 210 -25.01 13.09 11.28
CA LEU A 210 -23.97 12.34 10.57
C LEU A 210 -24.34 10.86 10.36
N LYS A 211 -25.27 10.31 11.16
CA LYS A 211 -25.78 8.94 11.01
C LYS A 211 -26.60 8.72 9.75
N HIS A 212 -27.16 9.79 9.16
CA HIS A 212 -27.96 9.71 7.93
C HIS A 212 -27.09 9.65 6.66
N VAL A 213 -25.79 9.90 6.77
CA VAL A 213 -24.87 9.88 5.63
C VAL A 213 -24.49 8.43 5.31
N PRO A 214 -24.57 7.98 4.04
CA PRO A 214 -24.20 6.62 3.66
C PRO A 214 -22.75 6.30 4.02
N GLY A 215 -22.48 5.08 4.51
CA GLY A 215 -21.13 4.63 4.89
C GLY A 215 -20.09 4.74 3.76
N VAL A 216 -20.53 4.64 2.50
CA VAL A 216 -19.69 4.85 1.30
C VAL A 216 -19.03 6.23 1.30
N VAL A 217 -19.77 7.26 1.70
CA VAL A 217 -19.27 8.64 1.72
C VAL A 217 -18.16 8.78 2.77
N TRP A 218 -18.29 8.11 3.91
CA TRP A 218 -17.27 8.09 4.95
C TRP A 218 -16.01 7.38 4.53
N PHE A 219 -16.15 6.21 3.89
CA PHE A 219 -15.02 5.50 3.33
C PHE A 219 -14.30 6.37 2.28
N ALA A 220 -15.05 6.96 1.35
CA ALA A 220 -14.51 7.82 0.30
C ALA A 220 -13.84 9.08 0.86
N LEU A 221 -14.42 9.71 1.89
CA LEU A 221 -13.85 10.88 2.55
C LEU A 221 -12.53 10.53 3.25
N LYS A 222 -12.49 9.44 4.02
CA LYS A 222 -11.26 8.99 4.69
C LYS A 222 -10.19 8.61 3.67
N LEU A 223 -10.56 7.90 2.62
CA LEU A 223 -9.66 7.55 1.53
C LEU A 223 -9.10 8.81 0.84
N TYR A 224 -9.96 9.78 0.57
CA TYR A 224 -9.54 11.08 0.01
C TYR A 224 -8.59 11.81 0.95
N LEU A 225 -8.83 11.81 2.26
CA LEU A 225 -7.92 12.39 3.25
C LEU A 225 -6.57 11.66 3.28
N THR A 226 -6.55 10.34 3.19
CA THR A 226 -5.30 9.56 3.11
C THR A 226 -4.54 9.87 1.82
N ILE A 227 -5.22 9.95 0.67
CA ILE A 227 -4.59 10.32 -0.60
C ILE A 227 -4.09 11.77 -0.57
N PHE A 228 -4.87 12.69 0.00
CA PHE A 228 -4.43 14.07 0.22
C PHE A 228 -3.17 14.11 1.08
N PHE A 229 -3.10 13.29 2.13
CA PHE A 229 -1.89 13.13 2.94
C PHE A 229 -0.70 12.62 2.11
N TYR A 230 -0.90 11.68 1.19
CA TYR A 230 0.15 11.26 0.24
C TYR A 230 0.72 12.44 -0.56
N TYR A 231 -0.14 13.28 -1.12
CA TYR A 231 0.30 14.46 -1.89
C TYR A 231 0.92 15.54 -1.01
N TRP A 232 0.42 15.73 0.21
CA TRP A 232 0.97 16.71 1.14
C TRP A 232 2.39 16.34 1.60
N VAL A 233 2.62 15.07 1.94
CA VAL A 233 3.95 14.57 2.29
C VAL A 233 4.91 14.69 1.11
N ARG A 234 4.46 14.35 -0.10
CA ARG A 234 5.23 14.56 -1.33
C ARG A 234 5.68 16.01 -1.52
N ALA A 235 4.85 16.97 -1.17
CA ALA A 235 5.15 18.39 -1.33
C ALA A 235 6.06 18.94 -0.21
N THR A 236 6.16 18.27 0.93
CA THR A 236 6.82 18.81 2.13
C THR A 236 8.16 18.15 2.45
N VAL A 237 8.30 16.84 2.18
CA VAL A 237 9.47 16.05 2.61
C VAL A 237 10.48 15.92 1.47
N PRO A 238 11.78 16.18 1.71
CA PRO A 238 12.81 15.99 0.70
C PRO A 238 13.00 14.51 0.37
N ARG A 239 13.56 14.23 -0.82
CA ARG A 239 13.89 12.86 -1.25
C ARG A 239 14.96 12.25 -0.33
N TYR A 240 14.77 10.99 0.06
CA TYR A 240 15.78 10.23 0.80
C TYR A 240 16.74 9.49 -0.13
N ARG A 241 17.97 9.25 0.32
CA ARG A 241 18.92 8.38 -0.38
C ARG A 241 18.63 6.90 -0.08
N TYR A 242 18.97 6.02 -1.04
CA TYR A 242 18.73 4.58 -0.97
C TYR A 242 19.28 3.94 0.30
N ASP A 243 20.52 4.27 0.66
CA ASP A 243 21.18 3.70 1.84
C ASP A 243 20.46 4.10 3.14
N GLN A 244 19.95 5.33 3.21
CA GLN A 244 19.20 5.84 4.37
C GLN A 244 17.81 5.20 4.45
N LEU A 245 17.15 5.05 3.31
CA LEU A 245 15.88 4.36 3.19
C LEU A 245 15.99 2.93 3.76
N MET A 246 16.95 2.14 3.25
CA MET A 246 17.16 0.77 3.72
C MET A 246 17.49 0.72 5.22
N ALA A 247 18.28 1.66 5.72
CA ALA A 247 18.57 1.76 7.14
C ALA A 247 17.33 2.07 7.98
N ILE A 248 16.42 2.93 7.52
CA ILE A 248 15.16 3.23 8.23
C ILE A 248 14.28 1.98 8.29
N GLY A 249 14.09 1.28 7.17
CA GLY A 249 13.30 0.04 7.13
C GLY A 249 13.80 -1.00 8.13
N TRP A 250 15.09 -1.34 8.05
CA TRP A 250 15.68 -2.42 8.84
C TRP A 250 15.99 -2.06 10.29
N LYS A 251 16.50 -0.85 10.55
CA LYS A 251 16.96 -0.46 11.90
C LYS A 251 15.89 0.23 12.72
N VAL A 252 14.85 0.81 12.11
CA VAL A 252 13.83 1.58 12.81
C VAL A 252 12.45 0.92 12.69
N LEU A 253 11.96 0.69 11.48
CA LEU A 253 10.57 0.25 11.27
C LEU A 253 10.32 -1.17 11.77
N ILE A 254 11.17 -2.13 11.42
CA ILE A 254 11.00 -3.53 11.86
C ILE A 254 11.05 -3.65 13.39
N PRO A 255 12.07 -3.12 14.10
CA PRO A 255 12.09 -3.16 15.57
C PRO A 255 10.89 -2.45 16.20
N LEU A 256 10.45 -1.32 15.63
CA LEU A 256 9.30 -0.58 16.14
C LEU A 256 7.99 -1.35 15.95
N ALA A 257 7.82 -2.03 14.82
CA ALA A 257 6.65 -2.87 14.56
C ALA A 257 6.61 -4.08 15.52
N LEU A 258 7.74 -4.73 15.75
CA LEU A 258 7.84 -5.83 16.71
C LEU A 258 7.51 -5.37 18.13
N LEU A 259 8.06 -4.23 18.56
CA LEU A 259 7.74 -3.63 19.86
C LEU A 259 6.23 -3.37 19.99
N ASN A 260 5.61 -2.81 18.94
CA ASN A 260 4.18 -2.55 18.90
C ASN A 260 3.34 -3.83 19.02
N ILE A 261 3.75 -4.93 18.35
CA ILE A 261 3.09 -6.24 18.47
C ILE A 261 3.17 -6.75 19.91
N VAL A 262 4.35 -6.70 20.54
CA VAL A 262 4.54 -7.16 21.93
C VAL A 262 3.68 -6.36 22.90
N ILE A 263 3.68 -5.03 22.78
CA ILE A 263 2.84 -4.14 23.61
C ILE A 263 1.37 -4.49 23.42
N THR A 264 0.91 -4.65 22.18
CA THR A 264 -0.48 -4.99 21.86
C THR A 264 -0.87 -6.34 22.45
N GLY A 265 -0.01 -7.35 22.31
CA GLY A 265 -0.25 -8.68 22.86
C GLY A 265 -0.38 -8.67 24.38
N ILE A 266 0.49 -7.92 25.07
CA ILE A 266 0.43 -7.75 26.53
C ILE A 266 -0.87 -7.06 26.95
N ILE A 267 -1.24 -5.94 26.30
CA ILE A 267 -2.47 -5.21 26.63
C ILE A 267 -3.70 -6.11 26.44
N LYS A 268 -3.76 -6.90 25.36
CA LYS A 268 -4.87 -7.81 25.11
C LYS A 268 -4.96 -8.95 26.12
N MET A 269 -3.86 -9.37 26.76
CA MET A 269 -3.94 -10.35 27.84
C MET A 269 -4.54 -9.79 29.13
N PHE A 270 -4.46 -8.48 29.34
CA PHE A 270 -4.98 -7.81 30.54
C PHE A 270 -6.43 -7.33 30.42
N VAL A 271 -7.00 -7.34 29.21
CA VAL A 271 -8.38 -6.91 28.90
C VAL A 271 -9.22 -8.14 28.54
#